data_AF-A0A6L9FJC3-F1
#
_entry.id   AF-A0A6L9FJC3-F1
#
_cell.length_a   1.000
_cell.length_b   1.000
_cell.length_c   1.000
_cell.angle_alpha   90.00
_cell.angle_beta   90.00
_cell.angle_gamma   90.00
#
_symmetry.space_group_name_H-M   'P 1'
#
loop_
_entity.id
_entity.type
_entity.pdbx_description
1 polymer ?
#
loop_
_entity_poly.entity_id
_entity_poly.type
_entity_poly.pdbx_seq_one_letter_code
_entity_poly.pdbx_strand_id
1 'polypeptide(L)' 'MTLQEMLQEAESAYHKLQTGTMAVSVQKGERRVEFNRANIHELRAYIEDLRQQLGMGSARRRRPAGVGF' A
#
# COMPACT_ATOMS: atom_id res chain seq x y z
N MET A 1 13.05 -2.77 4.90
CA MET A 1 11.76 -3.23 4.38
C MET A 1 11.68 -2.89 2.90
N THR A 2 11.43 -3.89 2.09
CA THR A 2 11.09 -3.76 0.67
C THR A 2 9.59 -3.48 0.52
N LEU A 3 9.16 -2.89 -0.60
CA LEU A 3 7.74 -2.64 -0.87
C LEU A 3 6.88 -3.92 -0.77
N GLN A 4 7.45 -5.08 -1.10
CA GLN A 4 6.75 -6.36 -1.04
C GLN A 4 6.47 -6.80 0.39
N GLU A 5 7.43 -6.62 1.31
CA GLU A 5 7.22 -6.87 2.74
C GLU A 5 6.17 -5.93 3.32
N MET A 6 6.18 -4.66 2.90
CA MET A 6 5.20 -3.66 3.35
C MET A 6 3.77 -4.01 2.91
N LEU A 7 3.62 -4.54 1.70
CA LEU A 7 2.35 -5.02 1.17
C LEU A 7 1.84 -6.22 1.98
N GLN A 8 2.69 -7.20 2.24
CA GLN A 8 2.32 -8.40 3.00
C GLN A 8 1.95 -8.06 4.45
N GLU A 9 2.67 -7.12 5.07
CA GLU A 9 2.36 -6.60 6.39
C GLU A 9 1.00 -5.86 6.40
N ALA A 10 0.75 -5.02 5.40
CA ALA A 10 -0.51 -4.29 5.28
C ALA A 10 -1.71 -5.23 5.03
N GLU A 11 -1.58 -6.27 4.21
CA GLU A 11 -2.62 -7.29 4.00
C GLU A 11 -2.90 -8.08 5.29
N SER A 12 -1.86 -8.46 6.03
CA SER A 12 -2.00 -9.13 7.31
C SER A 12 -2.69 -8.25 8.36
N ALA A 13 -2.34 -6.97 8.38
CA ALA A 13 -2.95 -5.96 9.25
C ALA A 13 -4.44 -5.76 8.92
N TYR A 14 -4.78 -5.70 7.63
CA TYR A 14 -6.17 -5.61 7.17
C TYR A 14 -6.98 -6.82 7.63
N HIS A 15 -6.45 -8.03 7.43
CA HIS A 15 -7.13 -9.25 7.88
C HIS A 15 -7.33 -9.28 9.40
N LYS A 16 -6.33 -8.84 10.18
CA LYS A 16 -6.43 -8.72 11.65
C LYS A 16 -7.53 -7.74 12.09
N LEU A 17 -7.64 -6.58 11.45
CA LEU A 17 -8.73 -5.62 11.74
C LEU A 17 -10.11 -6.22 11.44
N GLN A 18 -10.19 -6.99 10.34
CA GLN A 18 -11.41 -7.67 9.93
C GLN A 18 -11.80 -8.79 10.91
N THR A 19 -10.83 -9.58 11.42
CA THR A 19 -11.11 -10.70 12.33
C THR A 19 -11.48 -10.30 13.76
N GLY A 20 -11.30 -9.05 14.17
CA GLY A 20 -11.66 -8.61 15.52
C GLY A 20 -10.73 -7.60 16.17
N THR A 21 -9.57 -7.33 15.56
CA THR A 21 -8.57 -6.46 16.17
C THR A 21 -9.03 -5.01 16.15
N MET A 22 -8.86 -4.29 17.27
CA MET A 22 -9.28 -2.89 17.39
C MET A 22 -8.38 -1.92 16.63
N ALA A 23 -7.06 -2.14 16.68
CA ALA A 23 -6.06 -1.32 16.00
C ALA A 23 -4.83 -2.17 15.64
N VAL A 24 -4.18 -1.83 14.52
CA VAL A 24 -2.97 -2.48 14.02
C VAL A 24 -1.96 -1.42 13.61
N SER A 25 -0.72 -1.60 14.02
CA SER A 25 0.36 -0.71 13.61
C SER A 25 1.04 -1.26 12.36
N VAL A 26 1.05 -0.48 11.27
CA VAL A 26 1.69 -0.83 9.99
C VAL A 26 2.87 0.10 9.77
N GLN A 27 3.99 -0.44 9.30
CA GLN A 27 5.17 0.36 9.00
C GLN A 27 5.07 0.95 7.58
N LYS A 28 4.93 2.27 7.49
CA LYS A 28 4.90 3.05 6.25
C LYS A 28 6.23 3.78 6.08
N GLY A 29 7.18 3.11 5.42
CA GLY A 29 8.54 3.57 5.21
C GLY A 29 9.25 3.65 6.56
N GLU A 30 9.61 4.86 6.96
CA GLU A 30 10.27 5.13 8.25
C GLU A 30 9.29 5.44 9.38
N ARG A 31 7.98 5.56 9.10
CA ARG A 31 6.97 5.91 10.10
C ARG A 31 6.02 4.76 10.37
N ARG A 32 5.73 4.52 11.65
CA ARG A 32 4.68 3.59 12.07
C ARG A 32 3.35 4.33 12.09
N VAL A 33 2.37 3.82 11.35
CA VAL A 33 1.02 4.38 11.29
C VAL A 33 0.07 3.36 11.90
N GLU A 34 -0.79 3.81 12.82
CA GLU A 34 -1.78 2.96 13.45
C GLU A 34 -3.10 3.07 12.70
N PHE A 35 -3.59 1.92 12.22
CA PHE A 35 -4.85 1.80 11.51
C PHE A 35 -5.86 1.09 12.40
N ASN A 36 -7.10 1.56 12.38
CA ASN A 36 -8.21 0.97 13.10
C ASN A 36 -9.37 0.69 12.13
N ARG A 37 -10.47 0.15 12.64
CA ARG A 37 -11.66 -0.14 11.83
C ARG A 37 -12.29 1.09 11.18
N ALA A 38 -12.16 2.28 11.78
CA ALA A 38 -12.68 3.52 11.19
C ALA A 38 -11.89 3.92 9.93
N ASN A 39 -10.58 3.65 9.93
CA ASN A 39 -9.65 4.03 8.86
C ASN A 39 -9.30 2.84 7.94
N ILE A 40 -10.11 1.77 7.95
CA ILE A 40 -9.86 0.56 7.15
C ILE A 40 -9.84 0.85 5.64
N HIS A 41 -10.59 1.87 5.21
CA HIS A 41 -10.60 2.36 3.83
C HIS A 41 -9.25 2.96 3.42
N GLU A 42 -8.58 3.67 4.32
CA GLU A 42 -7.24 4.24 4.08
C GLU A 42 -6.18 3.13 3.99
N LEU A 43 -6.29 2.11 4.85
CA LEU A 43 -5.41 0.94 4.80
C LEU A 43 -5.55 0.20 3.45
N ARG A 44 -6.78 0.01 2.97
CA ARG A 44 -7.04 -0.59 1.65
C ARG A 44 -6.44 0.25 0.51
N ALA A 45 -6.65 1.57 0.54
CA ALA A 45 -6.10 2.48 -0.47
C ALA A 45 -4.56 2.43 -0.48
N TYR A 46 -3.95 2.31 0.71
CA TYR A 46 -2.50 2.17 0.84
C TYR A 46 -1.97 0.85 0.26
N ILE A 47 -2.67 -0.27 0.46
CA ILE A 47 -2.33 -1.56 -0.16
C ILE A 47 -2.35 -1.46 -1.69
N GLU A 48 -3.38 -0.81 -2.24
CA GLU A 48 -3.50 -0.60 -3.69
C GLU A 48 -2.39 0.29 -4.24
N ASP A 49 -2.03 1.37 -3.54
CA ASP A 49 -0.90 2.23 -3.90
C ASP A 49 0.44 1.46 -3.88
N LEU A 50 0.68 0.65 -2.85
CA LEU A 50 1.85 -0.22 -2.78
C LEU A 50 1.90 -1.22 -3.95
N ARG A 51 0.77 -1.84 -4.31
CA ARG A 51 0.64 -2.73 -5.48
C ARG A 51 0.99 -2.01 -6.79
N GLN A 52 0.55 -0.77 -6.94
CA GLN A 52 0.88 0.07 -8.10
C GLN A 52 2.38 0.40 -8.15
N GLN A 53 2.99 0.77 -7.02
CA GLN A 53 4.41 1.11 -6.92
C GLN A 53 5.33 -0.10 -7.15
N LEU A 54 4.92 -1.30 -6.74
CA LEU A 54 5.61 -2.56 -7.03
C LEU A 54 5.64 -2.91 -8.53
N GLY A 55 4.97 -2.14 -9.40
CA GLY A 55 4.98 -2.37 -10.83
C GLY A 55 4.17 -3.60 -11.27
N MET A 56 3.41 -4.22 -10.36
CA MET A 56 2.32 -5.14 -10.75
C MET A 56 1.19 -4.39 -11.46
N GLY A 57 1.11 -3.07 -11.27
CA GLY A 57 0.39 -2.16 -12.15
C GLY A 57 1.21 -1.85 -13.40
N SER A 58 1.04 -2.68 -14.42
CA SER A 58 1.35 -2.48 -15.83
C SER A 58 2.38 -1.39 -16.12
N ALA A 59 3.60 -1.81 -16.46
CA ALA A 59 4.52 -1.16 -17.39
C ALA A 59 3.98 0.17 -17.93
N ARG A 60 4.09 1.23 -17.12
CA ARG A 60 3.87 2.59 -17.59
C ARG A 60 5.10 2.89 -18.44
N ARG A 61 5.08 2.33 -19.66
CA ARG A 61 5.84 2.78 -20.81
C ARG A 61 5.66 4.29 -20.81
N ARG A 62 6.65 4.98 -20.25
CA ARG A 62 6.94 6.37 -20.58
C ARG A 62 7.13 6.35 -22.09
N ARG A 63 6.05 6.56 -22.84
CA ARG A 63 6.16 6.93 -24.25
C ARG A 63 6.96 8.23 -24.21
N PRO A 64 8.17 8.30 -24.78
CA PRO A 64 8.87 9.56 -24.86
C PRO A 64 7.94 10.50 -25.62
N ALA A 65 7.50 11.57 -24.96
CA ALA A 65 6.80 12.65 -25.62
C ALA A 65 7.79 13.21 -26.64
N GLY A 66 7.55 12.89 -27.91
CA GLY A 66 8.30 13.44 -29.02
C GLY A 66 8.20 14.96 -28.95
N VAL A 67 9.34 15.61 -28.75
CA VAL A 67 9.56 16.99 -29.13
C VAL A 67 9.55 17.01 -30.66
N GLY A 68 8.41 17.38 -31.24
CA GLY A 68 8.33 17.86 -32.62
C GLY A 68 8.53 19.37 -32.59
N PHE A 69 9.59 19.82 -33.27
CA PHE A 69 9.85 21.22 -33.58
C PHE A 69 8.91 21.73 -34.66
#